data_AF-A0A7J2NI02-F1
#
_entry.id   AF-A0A7J2NI02-F1
#
_cell.length_a   1.000
_cell.length_b   1.000
_cell.length_c   1.000
_cell.angle_alpha   90.00
_cell.angle_beta   90.00
_cell.angle_gamma   90.00
#
_symmetry.space_group_name_H-M   'P 1'
#
loop_
_entity.id
_entity.type
_entity.pdbx_description
1 polymer ?
#
loop_
_entity_poly.entity_id
_entity_poly.type
_entity_poly.pdbx_seq_one_letter_code
_entity_poly.pdbx_strand_id
1 'polypeptide(L)' 'PFIEVDAGTVRQLLEKLGQSFGQAFYDLIVQEDDLREDVVILKNGRNIAHFKGLDTELTDGDDVAIFPPVSGG' A
#
# COMPACT_ATOMS: atom_id res chain seq x y z
N PRO A 1 -6.98 9.37 6.07
CA PRO A 1 -6.67 9.55 7.52
C PRO A 1 -5.23 9.12 7.76
N PHE A 2 -4.54 9.71 8.74
CA PHE A 2 -3.23 9.21 9.17
C PHE A 2 -3.45 8.09 10.20
N ILE A 3 -2.74 6.98 10.01
CA ILE A 3 -2.86 5.77 10.83
C ILE A 3 -1.45 5.23 11.02
N GLU A 4 -1.10 4.93 12.26
CA GLU A 4 0.14 4.24 12.58
C GLU A 4 -0.09 2.73 12.51
N VAL A 5 0.74 2.05 11.72
CA VAL A 5 0.67 0.60 11.54
C VAL A 5 2.08 0.05 11.59
N ASP A 6 2.34 -0.85 12.53
CA ASP A 6 3.58 -1.61 12.59
C ASP A 6 3.65 -2.59 11.40
N ALA A 7 4.64 -2.51 10.52
CA ALA A 7 4.81 -3.42 9.40
C ALA A 7 6.26 -3.41 8.90
N GLY A 8 6.78 -4.58 8.50
CA GLY A 8 8.13 -4.69 7.94
C GLY A 8 8.19 -4.46 6.43
N THR A 9 7.07 -4.59 5.71
CA THR A 9 6.98 -4.37 4.27
C THR A 9 5.65 -3.72 3.88
N VAL A 10 5.57 -3.20 2.66
CA VAL A 10 4.32 -2.65 2.11
C VAL A 10 3.22 -3.72 2.04
N ARG A 11 3.55 -4.97 1.69
CA ARG A 11 2.61 -6.10 1.72
C ARG A 11 1.99 -6.29 3.10
N GLN A 12 2.82 -6.38 4.14
CA GLN A 12 2.36 -6.54 5.52
C GLN A 12 1.52 -5.35 5.98
N LEU A 13 1.89 -4.13 5.57
CA LEU A 13 1.10 -2.92 5.83
C LEU A 13 -0.30 -3.04 5.22
N LEU A 14 -0.40 -3.41 3.94
CA LEU A 14 -1.68 -3.56 3.25
C LEU A 14 -2.54 -4.67 3.84
N GLU A 15 -1.95 -5.81 4.22
CA GLU A 15 -2.65 -6.89 4.90
C GLU A 15 -3.27 -6.43 6.22
N LYS A 16 -2.51 -5.69 7.05
CA LYS A 16 -3.00 -5.11 8.32
C LYS A 16 -4.08 -4.06 8.11
N LEU A 17 -3.95 -3.24 7.07
CA LEU A 17 -5.00 -2.29 6.68
C LEU A 17 -6.26 -3.04 6.19
N GLY A 18 -6.11 -4.10 5.41
CA GLY A 18 -7.22 -4.97 4.98
C GLY A 18 -7.95 -5.63 6.16
N GLN A 19 -7.24 -6.03 7.20
CA GLN A 19 -7.85 -6.53 8.44
C GLN A 19 -8.66 -5.45 9.18
N SER A 20 -8.22 -4.19 9.11
CA SER A 20 -8.83 -3.06 9.83
C SER A 20 -10.00 -2.42 9.06
N PHE A 21 -9.89 -2.33 7.73
CA PHE A 21 -10.86 -1.69 6.82
C PHE A 21 -11.74 -2.68 6.04
N GLY A 22 -11.39 -3.97 6.08
CA GLY A 22 -12.10 -5.05 5.40
C GLY A 22 -11.42 -5.52 4.11
N GLN A 23 -11.73 -6.75 3.70
CA GLN A 23 -11.13 -7.40 2.53
C GLN A 23 -11.32 -6.60 1.24
N ALA A 24 -12.46 -5.92 1.08
CA ALA A 24 -12.73 -5.10 -0.10
C ALA A 24 -11.72 -3.95 -0.31
N PHE A 25 -11.13 -3.42 0.78
CA PHE A 25 -10.07 -2.42 0.68
C PHE A 25 -8.77 -3.04 0.16
N TYR A 26 -8.41 -4.23 0.63
CA TYR A 26 -7.23 -4.94 0.16
C TYR A 26 -7.36 -5.29 -1.33
N ASP A 27 -8.52 -5.81 -1.75
CA ASP A 27 -8.81 -6.20 -3.14
C ASP A 27 -8.89 -4.97 -4.09
N LEU A 28 -9.15 -3.77 -3.55
CA LEU A 28 -9.07 -2.50 -4.29
C LEU A 28 -7.63 -2.11 -4.63
N ILE A 29 -6.64 -2.68 -3.94
CA ILE A 29 -5.22 -2.31 -4.04
C ILE A 29 -4.38 -3.42 -4.66
N VAL A 30 -4.64 -4.68 -4.26
CA VAL A 30 -3.88 -5.86 -4.65
C VAL A 30 -4.75 -6.75 -5.54
N GLN A 31 -4.18 -7.24 -6.64
CA GLN A 31 -4.79 -8.18 -7.56
C GLN A 31 -3.79 -9.29 -7.88
N GLU A 32 -4.22 -10.56 -7.76
CA GLU A 32 -3.39 -11.73 -8.11
C GLU A 32 -1.99 -11.70 -7.47
N ASP A 33 -1.93 -11.35 -6.18
CA ASP A 33 -0.70 -11.21 -5.36
C ASP A 33 0.24 -10.05 -5.71
N ASP A 34 -0.13 -9.21 -6.68
CA ASP A 34 0.62 -8.02 -7.08
C ASP A 34 -0.19 -6.71 -6.90
N LEU A 35 0.51 -5.57 -6.90
CA LEU A 35 -0.13 -4.25 -6.88
C LEU A 35 -0.90 -4.04 -8.18
N ARG A 36 -2.15 -3.58 -8.09
CA ARG A 36 -2.89 -3.19 -9.29
C ARG A 36 -2.20 -2.05 -10.04
N GLU A 37 -2.23 -2.11 -11.37
CA GLU A 37 -1.56 -1.12 -12.23
C GLU A 37 -2.13 0.31 -12.08
N ASP A 38 -3.39 0.43 -11.65
CA ASP A 38 -4.10 1.70 -11.43
C ASP A 38 -3.91 2.28 -10.02
N VAL A 39 -3.07 1.65 -9.19
CA VAL A 39 -2.80 2.07 -7.81
C VAL A 39 -1.39 2.62 -7.67
N VAL A 40 -1.27 3.75 -6.97
CA VAL A 40 0.03 4.35 -6.66
C VAL A 40 0.28 4.27 -5.17
N ILE A 41 1.42 3.69 -4.79
CA ILE A 41 1.91 3.69 -3.41
C ILE A 41 3.26 4.39 -3.36
N LEU A 42 3.40 5.34 -2.44
CA LEU A 42 4.63 6.09 -2.21
C LEU A 42 5.20 5.77 -0.83
N LYS A 43 6.49 5.47 -0.77
CA LYS A 43 7.29 5.46 0.46
C LYS A 43 8.09 6.75 0.53
N ASN A 44 7.84 7.60 1.53
CA ASN A 44 8.50 8.91 1.70
C ASN A 44 8.50 9.75 0.40
N GLY A 45 7.37 9.75 -0.31
CA GLY A 45 7.20 10.48 -1.58
C GLY A 45 7.80 9.80 -2.82
N ARG A 46 8.34 8.59 -2.73
CA ARG A 46 8.88 7.83 -3.89
C ARG A 46 8.05 6.59 -4.18
N ASN A 47 7.75 6.36 -5.46
CA ASN A 47 6.91 5.23 -5.89
C ASN A 47 7.59 3.88 -5.61
N ILE A 48 6.88 2.96 -4.95
CA ILE A 48 7.37 1.61 -4.59
C ILE A 48 7.66 0.75 -5.83
N ALA A 49 7.09 1.08 -6.98
CA ALA A 49 7.37 0.43 -8.27
C ALA A 49 8.84 0.62 -8.72
N HIS A 50 9.54 1.63 -8.21
CA HIS A 50 10.98 1.81 -8.42
C HIS A 50 11.85 1.09 -7.39
N PHE A 51 11.24 0.36 -6.44
CA PHE A 51 11.90 -0.44 -5.42
C PHE A 51 11.60 -1.93 -5.64
N LYS A 52 11.06 -2.61 -4.63
CA LYS A 52 10.68 -4.03 -4.66
C LYS A 52 9.16 -4.22 -4.74
N GLY A 53 8.41 -3.20 -5.19
CA GLY A 53 6.96 -3.25 -5.21
C GLY A 53 6.38 -3.50 -3.82
N LEU A 54 5.46 -4.46 -3.70
CA LEU A 54 4.86 -4.87 -2.43
C LEU A 54 5.88 -5.38 -1.39
N ASP A 55 7.03 -5.88 -1.83
CA ASP A 55 8.10 -6.36 -0.95
C ASP A 55 9.07 -5.23 -0.54
N THR A 56 8.71 -3.98 -0.80
CA THR A 56 9.47 -2.82 -0.32
C THR A 56 9.49 -2.80 1.20
N GLU A 57 10.69 -2.85 1.77
CA GLU A 57 10.93 -2.83 3.21
C GLU A 57 10.55 -1.48 3.82
N LEU A 58 9.90 -1.53 4.98
CA LEU A 58 9.52 -0.37 5.79
C LEU A 58 10.32 -0.38 7.09
N THR A 59 10.66 0.81 7.55
CA THR A 59 11.35 1.08 8.80
C THR A 59 10.53 2.04 9.64
N ASP A 60 10.78 2.06 10.95
CA ASP A 60 10.09 2.96 11.87
C ASP A 60 10.23 4.42 11.43
N GLY A 61 9.11 5.14 11.42
CA GLY A 61 9.01 6.51 10.93
C GLY A 61 8.89 6.69 9.42
N ASP A 62 8.81 5.62 8.62
CA ASP A 62 8.51 5.74 7.19
C ASP A 62 7.04 6.13 6.96
N ASP A 63 6.82 7.15 6.12
CA ASP A 63 5.49 7.56 5.68
C ASP A 63 5.10 6.81 4.40
N VAL A 64 3.94 6.16 4.43
CA VAL A 64 3.36 5.49 3.26
C VAL A 64 2.07 6.17 2.82
N ALA A 65 2.05 6.65 1.58
CA ALA A 65 0.86 7.22 0.96
C ALA A 65 0.29 6.24 -0.07
N ILE A 66 -0.99 5.90 0.08
CA ILE A 66 -1.71 4.99 -0.82
C ILE A 66 -2.76 5.80 -1.57
N PHE A 67 -2.66 5.81 -2.90
CA PHE A 67 -3.62 6.44 -3.80
C PHE A 67 -4.39 5.33 -4.53
N PRO A 68 -5.65 5.04 -4.12
CA PRO A 68 -6.48 4.06 -4.79
C PRO A 68 -6.80 4.49 -6.23
N PRO A 69 -7.37 3.59 -7.05
CA PRO A 69 -7.68 3.90 -8.44
C PRO A 69 -8.52 5.16 -8.53
N VAL A 70 -8.02 6.15 -9.27
CA VAL A 70 -8.78 7.36 -9.58
C VAL A 70 -9.73 7.04 -10.72
N SER A 71 -11.01 6.83 -10.40
CA SER A 71 -12.08 6.89 -11.40
C SER A 71 -12.17 8.32 -11.91
N GLY A 72 -11.60 8.57 -13.08
CA GLY A 72 -11.76 9.83 -13.79
C GLY A 72 -13.22 10.09 -14.11
N GLY A 73 -13.70 11.29 -13.78
CA GLY A 73 -14.91 11.86 -14.37
C GLY A 73 -14.66 12.38 -15.78
#